data_AF-A0A5C8ZR57-F1
#
_entry.id   AF-A0A5C8ZR57-F1
#
_cell.length_a   1.000
_cell.length_b   1.000
_cell.length_c   1.000
_cell.angle_alpha   90.00
_cell.angle_beta   90.00
_cell.angle_gamma   90.00
#
_symmetry.space_group_name_H-M   'P 1'
#
loop_
_entity.id
_entity.type
_entity.pdbx_description
1 polymer ?
#
loop_
_entity_poly.entity_id
_entity_poly.type
_entity_poly.pdbx_seq_one_letter_code
_entity_poly.pdbx_strand_id
1 'polypeptide(L)'
;MTSICTAAQLIFRLTTLQPIDEELLEGAASYFANTESPVAPTLFRYWFTQVHQTIRQQPELLRIGEYWQDRMSGRKEFSIAEAEELHREFFAALQKGKLTSQAIVCGLAERRANGPFDYEISHNNRLAGWGLMYTVAGEACFRCGIRDTQTGPGDALLVSPNALFTLQRSTQCASWSHYWISFQPKTHWRQYLEWQPFGPDAYILSIPREGQSVIRSAFDALNKTSSSKSRYKVELENNLMEHLLLRLAEFSDTDRSAVLDARVQEAQRYISENFDKEFTVREVADHVHMSSSRLTSLFKKQTGLSIFGWRDEKRLTRAAKLLRSGKLSVAEVGRQIGIQDAAYFSRLFRRYVGSSPRAYRQGGKENSS
;
A
#
# COMPACT_ATOMS: atom_id res chain seq x y z
N MET A 1 7.03 -12.72 -31.23
CA MET A 1 7.71 -12.33 -29.99
C MET A 1 6.78 -12.58 -28.83
N THR A 2 7.24 -13.24 -27.77
CA THR A 2 6.51 -13.41 -26.51
C THR A 2 6.15 -12.03 -25.94
N SER A 3 4.92 -11.86 -25.46
CA SER A 3 4.36 -10.57 -25.02
C SER A 3 5.22 -9.88 -23.94
N ILE A 4 5.87 -10.65 -23.06
CA ILE A 4 6.81 -10.14 -22.03
C ILE A 4 8.10 -9.53 -22.62
N CYS A 5 8.64 -10.09 -23.70
CA CYS A 5 9.85 -9.57 -24.33
C CYS A 5 9.58 -8.22 -25.01
N THR A 6 8.39 -8.04 -25.59
CA THR A 6 7.96 -6.76 -26.16
C THR A 6 7.83 -5.68 -25.08
N ALA A 7 7.28 -6.02 -23.92
CA ALA A 7 7.23 -5.09 -22.79
C ALA A 7 8.62 -4.77 -22.20
N ALA A 8 9.52 -5.75 -22.15
CA ALA A 8 10.91 -5.52 -21.74
C ALA A 8 11.64 -4.60 -22.72
N GLN A 9 11.40 -4.78 -24.01
CA GLN A 9 11.94 -3.90 -25.04
C GLN A 9 11.46 -2.46 -24.90
N LEU A 10 10.19 -2.26 -24.54
CA LEU A 10 9.68 -0.92 -24.23
C LEU A 10 10.38 -0.33 -23.00
N ILE A 11 10.48 -1.08 -21.90
CA ILE A 11 11.15 -0.64 -20.67
C ILE A 11 12.60 -0.24 -20.97
N PHE A 12 13.32 -1.08 -21.71
CA PHE A 12 14.70 -0.84 -22.11
C PHE A 12 14.84 0.45 -22.92
N ARG A 13 14.00 0.66 -23.94
CA ARG A 13 14.01 1.90 -24.72
C ARG A 13 13.67 3.11 -23.86
N LEU A 14 12.74 2.96 -22.92
CA LEU A 14 12.34 4.01 -21.99
C LEU A 14 13.52 4.41 -21.08
N THR A 15 14.19 3.45 -20.45
CA THR A 15 15.32 3.68 -19.52
C THR A 15 16.60 4.17 -20.22
N THR A 16 16.78 3.84 -21.50
CA THR A 16 17.91 4.32 -22.33
C THR A 16 17.59 5.56 -23.16
N LEU A 17 16.39 6.14 -22.98
CA LEU A 17 15.91 7.33 -23.69
C LEU A 17 15.90 7.17 -25.23
N GLN A 18 15.69 5.94 -25.72
CA GLN A 18 15.55 5.64 -27.15
C GLN A 18 14.13 5.94 -27.65
N PRO A 19 13.94 6.18 -28.97
CA PRO A 19 12.62 6.40 -29.56
C PRO A 19 11.70 5.20 -29.38
N ILE A 20 10.43 5.48 -29.04
CA ILE A 20 9.39 4.47 -28.86
C ILE A 20 8.32 4.70 -29.92
N ASP A 21 8.13 3.71 -30.78
CA ASP A 21 7.09 3.70 -31.81
C ASP A 21 5.75 3.19 -31.26
N GLU A 22 4.67 3.48 -31.98
CA GLU A 22 3.31 3.14 -31.54
C GLU A 22 3.04 1.63 -31.55
N GLU A 23 3.70 0.88 -32.44
CA GLU A 23 3.62 -0.58 -32.52
C GLU A 23 4.22 -1.25 -31.27
N LEU A 24 5.41 -0.81 -30.82
CA LEU A 24 6.02 -1.27 -29.58
C LEU A 24 5.17 -0.90 -28.37
N LEU A 25 4.61 0.31 -28.35
CA LEU A 25 3.72 0.76 -27.28
C LEU A 25 2.44 -0.08 -27.23
N GLU A 26 1.84 -0.43 -28.37
CA GLU A 26 0.65 -1.28 -28.46
C GLU A 26 0.93 -2.74 -28.11
N GLY A 27 2.07 -3.28 -28.56
CA GLY A 27 2.50 -4.62 -28.21
C GLY A 27 2.77 -4.77 -26.71
N ALA A 28 3.42 -3.78 -26.10
CA ALA A 28 3.61 -3.73 -24.65
C ALA A 28 2.28 -3.48 -23.92
N ALA A 29 1.42 -2.58 -24.42
CA ALA A 29 0.10 -2.34 -23.84
C ALA A 29 -0.73 -3.63 -23.84
N SER A 30 -0.68 -4.43 -24.90
CA SER A 30 -1.33 -5.74 -24.99
C SER A 30 -0.78 -6.73 -23.97
N TYR A 31 0.53 -6.73 -23.70
CA TYR A 31 1.11 -7.49 -22.60
C TYR A 31 0.54 -7.03 -21.26
N PHE A 32 0.64 -5.74 -20.92
CA PHE A 32 0.11 -5.21 -19.66
C PHE A 32 -1.42 -5.31 -19.55
N ALA A 33 -2.14 -5.37 -20.67
CA ALA A 33 -3.58 -5.56 -20.75
C ALA A 33 -4.02 -7.00 -20.48
N ASN A 34 -3.23 -7.97 -20.96
CA ASN A 34 -3.58 -9.38 -21.00
C ASN A 34 -2.77 -10.23 -20.01
N THR A 35 -1.81 -9.64 -19.29
CA THR A 35 -1.03 -10.32 -18.25
C THR A 35 -1.25 -9.70 -16.89
N GLU A 36 -0.87 -10.49 -15.91
CA GLU A 36 -0.92 -10.40 -14.44
C GLU A 36 -0.26 -9.13 -13.84
N SER A 37 -0.18 -8.05 -14.61
CA SER A 37 0.41 -6.77 -14.24
C SER A 37 -0.50 -5.98 -13.29
N PRO A 38 0.06 -5.32 -12.27
CA PRO A 38 -0.66 -4.36 -11.44
C PRO A 38 -0.87 -3.00 -12.12
N VAL A 39 -0.58 -2.86 -13.42
CA VAL A 39 -0.88 -1.64 -14.19
C VAL A 39 -2.10 -1.93 -15.06
N ALA A 40 -3.22 -1.27 -14.77
CA ALA A 40 -4.41 -1.44 -15.61
C ALA A 40 -4.08 -1.04 -17.06
N PRO A 41 -4.55 -1.78 -18.09
CA PRO A 41 -4.34 -1.43 -19.50
C PRO A 41 -4.69 0.02 -19.85
N THR A 42 -5.67 0.58 -19.14
CA THR A 42 -6.19 1.94 -19.28
C THR A 42 -5.28 3.00 -18.74
N LEU A 43 -4.49 2.63 -17.75
CA LEU A 43 -3.45 3.45 -17.18
C LEU A 43 -2.16 3.29 -17.93
N PHE A 44 -1.94 2.20 -18.66
CA PHE A 44 -0.64 1.96 -19.28
C PHE A 44 -0.19 3.12 -20.17
N ARG A 45 -1.01 3.63 -21.09
CA ARG A 45 -0.61 4.78 -21.94
C ARG A 45 -0.41 6.07 -21.15
N TYR A 46 -1.26 6.33 -20.15
CA TYR A 46 -1.14 7.51 -19.29
C TYR A 46 0.08 7.43 -18.37
N TRP A 47 0.24 6.33 -17.65
CA TRP A 47 1.39 5.95 -16.84
C TRP A 47 2.66 6.00 -17.67
N PHE A 48 2.68 5.40 -18.86
CA PHE A 48 3.81 5.43 -19.77
C PHE A 48 4.14 6.87 -20.16
N THR A 49 3.16 7.69 -20.49
CA THR A 49 3.36 9.11 -20.81
C THR A 49 3.95 9.87 -19.61
N GLN A 50 3.48 9.62 -18.39
CA GLN A 50 4.00 10.24 -17.18
C GLN A 50 5.43 9.78 -16.85
N VAL A 51 5.70 8.48 -16.94
CA VAL A 51 7.05 7.93 -16.75
C VAL A 51 7.98 8.49 -17.82
N HIS A 52 7.59 8.47 -19.09
CA HIS A 52 8.36 9.04 -20.20
C HIS A 52 8.64 10.54 -20.01
N GLN A 53 7.69 11.32 -19.48
CA GLN A 53 7.91 12.74 -19.18
C GLN A 53 8.82 12.97 -17.97
N THR A 54 8.83 12.06 -17.00
CA THR A 54 9.55 12.24 -15.72
C THR A 54 10.83 11.42 -15.62
N ILE A 55 11.12 10.51 -16.55
CA ILE A 55 12.21 9.53 -16.42
C ILE A 55 13.59 10.18 -16.32
N ARG A 56 13.79 11.33 -16.97
CA ARG A 56 15.02 12.13 -16.85
C ARG A 56 15.28 12.62 -15.42
N GLN A 57 14.26 12.64 -14.57
CA GLN A 57 14.33 13.03 -13.16
C GLN A 57 14.44 11.81 -12.23
N GLN A 58 14.55 10.59 -12.78
CA GLN A 58 14.59 9.32 -12.04
C GLN A 58 15.93 8.60 -12.26
N PRO A 59 17.00 8.98 -11.51
CA PRO A 59 18.35 8.46 -11.75
C PRO A 59 18.49 6.93 -11.54
N GLU A 60 17.64 6.31 -10.71
CA GLU A 60 17.65 4.84 -10.56
C GLU A 60 17.15 4.13 -11.82
N LEU A 61 16.15 4.70 -12.52
CA LEU A 61 15.66 4.12 -13.78
C LEU A 61 16.70 4.23 -14.90
N LEU A 62 17.45 5.33 -14.93
CA LEU A 62 18.52 5.51 -15.91
C LEU A 62 19.68 4.54 -15.67
N ARG A 63 20.04 4.28 -14.41
CA ARG A 63 21.05 3.26 -14.04
C ARG A 63 20.68 1.85 -14.49
N ILE A 64 19.40 1.49 -14.36
CA ILE A 64 18.89 0.21 -14.90
C ILE A 64 19.11 0.20 -16.42
N GLY A 65 18.79 1.29 -17.11
CA GLY A 65 19.05 1.43 -18.55
C GLY A 65 20.52 1.20 -18.93
N GLU A 66 21.45 1.85 -18.23
CA GLU A 66 22.90 1.70 -18.44
C GLU A 66 23.35 0.25 -18.24
N TYR A 67 22.95 -0.37 -17.13
CA TYR A 67 23.27 -1.76 -16.81
C TYR A 67 22.83 -2.73 -17.90
N TRP A 68 21.60 -2.57 -18.39
CA TRP A 68 21.05 -3.43 -19.43
C TRP A 68 21.60 -3.10 -20.82
N GLN A 69 22.04 -1.86 -21.05
CA GLN A 69 22.64 -1.45 -22.33
C GLN A 69 23.95 -2.20 -22.58
N ASP A 70 24.78 -2.35 -21.55
CA ASP A 70 26.02 -3.14 -21.62
C ASP A 70 25.73 -4.63 -21.85
N ARG A 71 24.74 -5.20 -21.16
CA ARG A 71 24.34 -6.61 -21.32
C ARG A 71 23.73 -6.94 -22.68
N MET A 72 23.03 -5.98 -23.29
CA MET A 72 22.36 -6.18 -24.57
C MET A 72 23.28 -6.00 -25.77
N SER A 73 24.53 -5.54 -25.61
CA SER A 73 25.61 -5.41 -26.62
C SER A 73 25.32 -6.01 -28.00
N GLY A 74 24.57 -5.27 -28.85
CA GLY A 74 24.29 -5.63 -30.25
C GLY A 74 23.13 -6.61 -30.49
N ARG A 75 22.53 -7.18 -29.45
CA ARG A 75 21.32 -8.02 -29.51
C ARG A 75 20.06 -7.16 -29.61
N LYS A 76 19.08 -7.61 -30.41
CA LYS A 76 17.79 -6.93 -30.60
C LYS A 76 16.67 -7.48 -29.72
N GLU A 77 16.87 -8.62 -29.05
CA GLU A 77 15.80 -9.32 -28.33
C GLU A 77 16.27 -9.83 -26.95
N PHE A 78 15.36 -9.73 -25.98
CA PHE A 78 15.48 -10.30 -24.64
C PHE A 78 15.03 -11.77 -24.64
N SER A 79 15.75 -12.62 -23.91
CA SER A 79 15.17 -13.91 -23.47
C SER A 79 14.06 -13.68 -22.43
N ILE A 80 13.23 -14.69 -22.18
CA ILE A 80 12.12 -14.59 -21.21
C ILE A 80 12.66 -14.29 -19.80
N ALA A 81 13.73 -14.96 -19.37
CA ALA A 81 14.31 -14.76 -18.04
C ALA A 81 14.90 -13.35 -17.87
N GLU A 82 15.61 -12.84 -18.87
CA GLU A 82 16.13 -11.46 -18.86
C GLU A 82 14.98 -10.44 -18.86
N ALA A 83 13.91 -10.71 -19.62
CA ALA A 83 12.72 -9.86 -19.62
C ALA A 83 12.09 -9.81 -18.23
N GLU A 84 11.92 -10.95 -17.54
CA GLU A 84 11.39 -10.99 -16.16
C GLU A 84 12.27 -10.24 -15.16
N GLU A 85 13.59 -10.37 -15.27
CA GLU A 85 14.56 -9.67 -14.43
C GLU A 85 14.46 -8.15 -14.60
N LEU A 86 14.52 -7.65 -15.85
CA LEU A 86 14.38 -6.22 -16.16
C LEU A 86 13.05 -5.66 -15.65
N HIS A 87 11.94 -6.39 -15.83
CA HIS A 87 10.65 -5.94 -15.30
C HIS A 87 10.68 -5.78 -13.78
N ARG A 88 11.23 -6.77 -13.07
CA ARG A 88 11.31 -6.76 -11.61
C ARG A 88 12.12 -5.56 -11.11
N GLU A 89 13.29 -5.32 -11.69
CA GLU A 89 14.16 -4.18 -11.36
C GLU A 89 13.47 -2.85 -11.65
N PHE A 90 12.89 -2.71 -12.84
CA PHE A 90 12.23 -1.49 -13.28
C PHE A 90 11.03 -1.14 -12.38
N PHE A 91 10.14 -2.10 -12.08
CA PHE A 91 8.98 -1.85 -11.23
C PHE A 91 9.36 -1.62 -9.75
N ALA A 92 10.45 -2.23 -9.28
CA ALA A 92 11.00 -1.95 -7.95
C ALA A 92 11.57 -0.52 -7.85
N ALA A 93 12.23 -0.04 -8.91
CA ALA A 93 12.86 1.28 -8.96
C ALA A 93 11.89 2.43 -9.29
N LEU A 94 10.69 2.13 -9.80
CA LEU A 94 9.70 3.13 -10.17
C LEU A 94 9.23 3.94 -8.95
N GLN A 95 9.78 5.15 -8.79
CA GLN A 95 9.32 6.06 -7.74
C GLN A 95 7.98 6.68 -8.15
N LYS A 96 6.93 6.43 -7.36
CA LYS A 96 5.56 6.90 -7.62
C LYS A 96 5.42 8.40 -7.38
N GLY A 97 5.95 9.22 -8.29
CA GLY A 97 5.79 10.67 -8.31
C GLY A 97 4.75 11.12 -9.34
N LYS A 98 3.71 11.85 -8.90
CA LYS A 98 2.73 12.60 -9.71
C LYS A 98 1.87 11.83 -10.73
N LEU A 99 1.52 10.57 -10.48
CA LEU A 99 0.64 9.81 -11.39
C LEU A 99 -0.87 10.11 -11.25
N THR A 100 -1.27 11.30 -10.79
CA THR A 100 -2.68 11.55 -10.42
C THR A 100 -3.27 12.81 -11.02
N SER A 101 -3.78 12.68 -12.25
CA SER A 101 -4.95 13.44 -12.70
C SER A 101 -6.24 12.59 -12.70
N GLN A 102 -6.16 11.28 -12.45
CA GLN A 102 -7.33 10.39 -12.35
C GLN A 102 -7.71 10.13 -10.88
N ALA A 103 -8.99 10.32 -10.57
CA ALA A 103 -9.53 10.21 -9.21
C ALA A 103 -9.71 8.75 -8.75
N ILE A 104 -9.85 7.80 -9.69
CA ILE A 104 -10.01 6.36 -9.43
C ILE A 104 -9.15 5.60 -10.45
N VAL A 105 -8.43 4.60 -9.95
CA VAL A 105 -7.49 3.76 -10.68
C VAL A 105 -7.66 2.34 -10.13
N CYS A 106 -7.92 1.34 -10.97
CA CYS A 106 -8.26 0.00 -10.49
C CYS A 106 -7.73 -1.11 -11.40
N GLY A 107 -7.59 -2.31 -10.87
CA GLY A 107 -7.24 -3.49 -11.65
C GLY A 107 -7.39 -4.80 -10.86
N LEU A 108 -7.24 -5.91 -11.58
CA LEU A 108 -7.07 -7.25 -11.04
C LEU A 108 -5.60 -7.64 -11.24
N ALA A 109 -4.93 -8.09 -10.19
CA ALA A 109 -3.55 -8.53 -10.25
C ALA A 109 -3.44 -9.98 -9.78
N GLU A 110 -2.56 -10.74 -10.43
CA GLU A 110 -2.14 -12.07 -9.99
C GLU A 110 -0.64 -12.00 -9.70
N ARG A 111 -0.23 -12.41 -8.51
CA ARG A 111 1.18 -12.47 -8.12
C ARG A 111 1.56 -13.93 -7.95
N ARG A 112 2.49 -14.41 -8.76
CA ARG A 112 2.98 -15.80 -8.73
C ARG A 112 4.35 -15.87 -8.08
N ALA A 113 4.62 -16.96 -7.38
CA ALA A 113 5.91 -17.19 -6.75
C ALA A 113 7.06 -17.03 -7.75
N ASN A 114 8.04 -16.19 -7.41
CA ASN A 114 9.21 -15.84 -8.22
C ASN A 114 8.91 -15.07 -9.53
N GLY A 115 7.65 -14.74 -9.80
CA GLY A 115 7.25 -13.96 -10.97
C GLY A 115 7.72 -12.49 -10.91
N PRO A 116 7.65 -11.76 -12.02
CA PRO A 116 8.14 -10.37 -12.10
C PRO A 116 7.40 -9.41 -11.17
N PHE A 117 6.18 -9.75 -10.75
CA PHE A 117 5.36 -8.97 -9.82
C PHE A 117 5.33 -9.54 -8.39
N ASP A 118 6.21 -10.50 -8.04
CA ASP A 118 6.32 -11.06 -6.69
C ASP A 118 7.21 -10.22 -5.77
N TYR A 119 6.85 -8.94 -5.62
CA TYR A 119 7.56 -8.00 -4.77
C TYR A 119 6.66 -7.48 -3.65
N GLU A 120 7.28 -7.01 -2.56
CA GLU A 120 6.58 -6.36 -1.46
C GLU A 120 6.02 -5.01 -1.92
N ILE A 121 4.71 -4.85 -1.78
CA ILE A 121 4.04 -3.56 -1.93
C ILE A 121 4.24 -2.79 -0.63
N SER A 122 4.95 -1.67 -0.66
CA SER A 122 5.16 -0.83 0.53
C SER A 122 4.74 0.63 0.30
N HIS A 123 4.40 1.31 1.40
CA HIS A 123 3.99 2.72 1.40
C HIS A 123 5.18 3.70 1.43
N ASN A 124 6.42 3.28 1.17
CA ASN A 124 7.58 4.17 1.34
C ASN A 124 7.64 5.36 0.35
N ASN A 125 6.66 5.47 -0.57
CA ASN A 125 6.40 6.65 -1.39
C ASN A 125 4.92 7.01 -1.39
N ARG A 126 4.63 8.32 -1.30
CA ARG A 126 3.30 8.94 -1.18
C ARG A 126 2.25 8.24 -2.06
N LEU A 127 1.30 7.53 -1.45
CA LEU A 127 0.05 7.24 -2.16
C LEU A 127 -0.66 8.58 -2.39
N ALA A 128 -1.06 8.84 -3.62
CA ALA A 128 -1.80 10.04 -3.96
C ALA A 128 -3.30 9.96 -3.61
N GLY A 129 -3.73 8.84 -3.01
CA GLY A 129 -5.10 8.52 -2.61
C GLY A 129 -5.16 7.34 -1.66
N TRP A 130 -6.37 6.94 -1.29
CA TRP A 130 -6.64 5.71 -0.53
C TRP A 130 -6.36 4.49 -1.41
N GLY A 131 -5.95 3.39 -0.78
CA GLY A 131 -5.83 2.07 -1.41
C GLY A 131 -6.91 1.13 -0.88
N LEU A 132 -7.58 0.42 -1.76
CA LEU A 132 -8.52 -0.65 -1.43
C LEU A 132 -8.08 -1.91 -2.17
N MET A 133 -7.89 -3.03 -1.47
CA MET A 133 -7.56 -4.33 -2.07
C MET A 133 -8.58 -5.37 -1.62
N TYR A 134 -8.87 -6.35 -2.47
CA TYR A 134 -9.77 -7.46 -2.15
C TYR A 134 -9.20 -8.77 -2.67
N THR A 135 -8.93 -9.72 -1.78
CA THR A 135 -8.33 -11.00 -2.13
C THR A 135 -9.39 -11.97 -2.66
N VAL A 136 -9.11 -12.55 -3.83
CA VAL A 136 -10.01 -13.49 -4.53
C VAL A 136 -9.53 -14.93 -4.37
N ALA A 137 -8.22 -15.15 -4.44
CA ALA A 137 -7.60 -16.47 -4.33
C ALA A 137 -6.18 -16.35 -3.79
N GLY A 138 -5.70 -17.40 -3.11
CA GLY A 138 -4.40 -17.40 -2.45
C GLY A 138 -4.38 -16.50 -1.22
N GLU A 139 -3.17 -16.14 -0.79
CA GLU A 139 -2.97 -15.42 0.47
C GLU A 139 -1.90 -14.33 0.34
N ALA A 140 -2.04 -13.28 1.16
CA ALA A 140 -1.01 -12.26 1.32
C ALA A 140 -0.72 -11.98 2.80
N CYS A 141 0.56 -11.78 3.09
CA CYS A 141 1.03 -11.23 4.35
C CYS A 141 0.88 -9.71 4.31
N PHE A 142 0.06 -9.18 5.21
CA PHE A 142 -0.12 -7.75 5.40
C PHE A 142 0.51 -7.34 6.73
N ARG A 143 1.34 -6.30 6.70
CA ARG A 143 1.93 -5.70 7.89
C ARG A 143 1.57 -4.23 7.94
N CYS A 144 1.13 -3.74 9.09
CA CYS A 144 0.96 -2.32 9.35
C CYS A 144 1.60 -1.97 10.70
N GLY A 145 2.68 -1.19 10.66
CA GLY A 145 3.48 -0.92 11.85
C GLY A 145 4.08 -2.18 12.47
N ILE A 146 3.73 -2.47 13.73
CA ILE A 146 4.15 -3.68 14.46
C ILE A 146 3.17 -4.85 14.33
N ARG A 147 2.05 -4.65 13.62
CA ARG A 147 1.01 -5.67 13.45
C ARG A 147 1.20 -6.35 12.11
N ASP A 148 1.07 -7.67 12.10
CA ASP A 148 1.03 -8.47 10.89
C ASP A 148 -0.13 -9.47 10.92
N THR A 149 -0.61 -9.83 9.74
CA THR A 149 -1.66 -10.82 9.55
C THR A 149 -1.54 -11.44 8.17
N GLN A 150 -2.15 -12.60 8.00
CA GLN A 150 -2.48 -13.11 6.67
C GLN A 150 -3.85 -12.59 6.25
N THR A 151 -4.02 -12.40 4.94
CA THR A 151 -5.28 -12.10 4.28
C THR A 151 -5.55 -13.16 3.23
N GLY A 152 -6.79 -13.58 3.13
CA GLY A 152 -7.24 -14.65 2.23
C GLY A 152 -8.51 -14.29 1.47
N PRO A 153 -9.10 -15.26 0.74
CA PRO A 153 -10.29 -15.03 -0.08
C PRO A 153 -11.46 -14.45 0.74
N GLY A 154 -11.96 -13.30 0.33
CA GLY A 154 -13.02 -12.58 1.05
C GLY A 154 -12.53 -11.44 1.94
N ASP A 155 -11.22 -11.28 2.16
CA ASP A 155 -10.71 -10.15 2.93
C ASP A 155 -10.53 -8.91 2.05
N ALA A 156 -11.06 -7.79 2.51
CA ALA A 156 -10.84 -6.46 1.96
C ALA A 156 -9.89 -5.67 2.87
N LEU A 157 -8.86 -5.08 2.27
CA LEU A 157 -7.90 -4.19 2.92
C LEU A 157 -8.17 -2.75 2.48
N LEU A 158 -8.32 -1.82 3.43
CA LEU A 158 -8.40 -0.40 3.14
C LEU A 158 -7.23 0.31 3.83
N VAL A 159 -6.48 1.11 3.07
CA VAL A 159 -5.30 1.84 3.56
C VAL A 159 -5.39 3.31 3.17
N SER A 160 -5.18 4.20 4.15
CA SER A 160 -5.17 5.64 3.89
C SER A 160 -3.86 6.07 3.21
N PRO A 161 -3.82 7.28 2.61
CA PRO A 161 -2.60 7.85 2.03
C PRO A 161 -1.44 8.04 3.02
N ASN A 162 -1.66 7.79 4.32
CA ASN A 162 -0.66 7.95 5.37
C ASN A 162 -0.26 6.62 6.03
N ALA A 163 -0.91 5.52 5.65
CA ALA A 163 -0.76 4.21 6.26
C ALA A 163 0.63 3.65 6.03
N LEU A 164 1.34 3.27 7.08
CA LEU A 164 2.64 2.62 6.95
C LEU A 164 2.43 1.12 6.91
N PHE A 165 2.42 0.57 5.71
CA PHE A 165 2.17 -0.84 5.51
C PHE A 165 3.13 -1.49 4.51
N THR A 166 3.24 -2.81 4.65
CA THR A 166 3.74 -3.69 3.62
C THR A 166 2.71 -4.79 3.31
N LEU A 167 2.66 -5.21 2.05
CA LEU A 167 1.74 -6.24 1.57
C LEU A 167 2.47 -7.09 0.53
N GLN A 168 2.53 -8.40 0.76
CA GLN A 168 3.21 -9.33 -0.15
C GLN A 168 2.47 -10.65 -0.19
N ARG A 169 2.54 -11.38 -1.31
CA ARG A 169 2.07 -12.76 -1.41
C ARG A 169 2.66 -13.61 -0.27
N SER A 170 1.82 -14.43 0.36
CA SER A 170 2.27 -15.41 1.36
C SER A 170 3.19 -16.43 0.71
N THR A 171 4.33 -16.72 1.32
CA THR A 171 5.25 -17.77 0.86
C THR A 171 4.64 -19.16 0.88
N GLN A 172 3.48 -19.32 1.55
CA GLN A 172 2.74 -20.58 1.67
C GLN A 172 1.82 -20.88 0.47
N CYS A 173 1.62 -19.94 -0.46
CA CYS A 173 0.75 -20.13 -1.63
C CYS A 173 1.51 -19.92 -2.94
N ALA A 174 1.20 -20.68 -4.00
CA ALA A 174 1.89 -20.52 -5.29
C ALA A 174 1.53 -19.21 -6.01
N SER A 175 0.29 -18.74 -5.83
CA SER A 175 -0.19 -17.49 -6.40
C SER A 175 -1.17 -16.77 -5.47
N TRP A 176 -1.28 -15.45 -5.64
CA TRP A 176 -2.25 -14.59 -4.96
C TRP A 176 -2.94 -13.67 -5.97
N SER A 177 -4.26 -13.83 -6.10
CA SER A 177 -5.10 -13.02 -6.98
C SER A 177 -5.94 -12.04 -6.16
N HIS A 178 -5.87 -10.76 -6.51
CA HIS A 178 -6.56 -9.71 -5.79
C HIS A 178 -6.94 -8.54 -6.69
N TYR A 179 -8.09 -7.94 -6.40
CA TYR A 179 -8.40 -6.61 -6.92
C TYR A 179 -7.65 -5.56 -6.13
N TRP A 180 -7.34 -4.45 -6.78
CA TRP A 180 -6.79 -3.26 -6.15
C TRP A 180 -7.39 -2.00 -6.77
N ILE A 181 -7.60 -0.98 -5.94
CA ILE A 181 -8.10 0.33 -6.32
C ILE A 181 -7.25 1.39 -5.59
N SER A 182 -6.81 2.41 -6.31
CA SER A 182 -6.37 3.67 -5.73
C SER A 182 -7.39 4.76 -6.05
N PHE A 183 -7.84 5.51 -5.05
CA PHE A 183 -8.87 6.53 -5.26
C PHE A 183 -8.76 7.73 -4.33
N GLN A 184 -9.30 8.87 -4.78
CA GLN A 184 -9.51 10.06 -3.96
C GLN A 184 -10.97 10.13 -3.55
N PRO A 185 -11.31 9.96 -2.26
CA PRO A 185 -12.70 9.93 -1.83
C PRO A 185 -13.34 11.31 -1.98
N LYS A 186 -14.58 11.31 -2.49
CA LYS A 186 -15.47 12.48 -2.38
C LYS A 186 -15.79 12.75 -0.91
N THR A 187 -16.15 13.99 -0.59
CA THR A 187 -16.44 14.40 0.79
C THR A 187 -17.48 13.49 1.47
N HIS A 188 -18.58 13.16 0.78
CA HIS A 188 -19.63 12.29 1.31
C HIS A 188 -19.27 10.81 1.39
N TRP A 189 -18.21 10.35 0.71
CA TRP A 189 -17.74 8.95 0.82
C TRP A 189 -16.94 8.69 2.09
N ARG A 190 -16.45 9.73 2.78
CA ARG A 190 -15.55 9.57 3.93
C ARG A 190 -16.16 8.73 5.04
N GLN A 191 -17.47 8.86 5.27
CA GLN A 191 -18.20 8.09 6.27
C GLN A 191 -18.15 6.57 6.00
N TYR A 192 -18.02 6.14 4.73
CA TYR A 192 -17.98 4.73 4.34
C TYR A 192 -16.58 4.10 4.51
N LEU A 193 -15.57 4.89 4.86
CA LEU A 193 -14.18 4.45 5.05
C LEU A 193 -13.84 4.13 6.50
N GLU A 194 -14.79 4.31 7.42
CA GLU A 194 -14.57 4.20 8.87
C GLU A 194 -14.67 2.76 9.37
N TRP A 195 -13.91 1.83 8.80
CA TRP A 195 -13.94 0.43 9.23
C TRP A 195 -13.26 0.24 10.59
N GLN A 196 -13.34 -0.96 11.16
CA GLN A 196 -12.57 -1.30 12.35
C GLN A 196 -11.06 -1.24 12.04
N PRO A 197 -10.28 -0.43 12.77
CA PRO A 197 -8.86 -0.29 12.47
C PRO A 197 -8.08 -1.58 12.78
N PHE A 198 -7.40 -2.12 11.78
CA PHE A 198 -6.40 -3.17 11.99
C PHE A 198 -5.06 -2.58 12.41
N GLY A 199 -4.72 -1.38 11.94
CA GLY A 199 -3.46 -0.68 12.15
C GLY A 199 -3.65 0.83 12.07
N PRO A 200 -2.62 1.64 12.33
CA PRO A 200 -2.71 3.08 12.11
C PRO A 200 -2.97 3.37 10.64
N ASP A 201 -4.09 4.03 10.37
CA ASP A 201 -4.49 4.40 9.01
C ASP A 201 -4.76 3.18 8.08
N ALA A 202 -4.89 1.96 8.64
CA ALA A 202 -5.13 0.72 7.91
C ALA A 202 -6.25 -0.14 8.53
N TYR A 203 -7.05 -0.75 7.67
CA TYR A 203 -8.30 -1.41 8.03
C TYR A 203 -8.45 -2.73 7.28
N ILE A 204 -9.12 -3.70 7.92
CA ILE A 204 -9.42 -5.02 7.34
C ILE A 204 -10.88 -5.31 7.57
N LEU A 205 -11.51 -5.91 6.57
CA LEU A 205 -12.89 -6.35 6.62
C LEU A 205 -12.98 -7.75 6.01
N SER A 206 -13.50 -8.72 6.76
CA SER A 206 -13.71 -10.08 6.27
C SER A 206 -15.15 -10.25 5.78
N ILE A 207 -15.32 -10.47 4.47
CA ILE A 207 -16.62 -10.59 3.83
C ILE A 207 -17.09 -12.06 3.87
N PRO A 208 -18.27 -12.35 4.46
CA PRO A 208 -18.83 -13.69 4.47
C PRO A 208 -19.04 -14.25 3.07
N ARG A 209 -18.94 -15.58 2.91
CA ARG A 209 -19.03 -16.26 1.60
C ARG A 209 -20.23 -15.83 0.76
N GLU A 210 -21.37 -15.60 1.40
CA GLU A 210 -22.63 -15.18 0.76
C GLU A 210 -22.50 -13.79 0.09
N GLY A 211 -21.72 -12.88 0.68
CA GLY A 211 -21.51 -11.51 0.17
C GLY A 211 -20.39 -11.39 -0.87
N GLN A 212 -19.49 -12.37 -0.95
CA GLN A 212 -18.28 -12.29 -1.79
C GLN A 212 -18.60 -12.16 -3.29
N SER A 213 -19.68 -12.78 -3.77
CA SER A 213 -20.10 -12.73 -5.18
C SER A 213 -20.53 -11.32 -5.61
N VAL A 214 -21.24 -10.60 -4.72
CA VAL A 214 -21.70 -9.23 -4.95
C VAL A 214 -20.52 -8.26 -4.97
N ILE A 215 -19.60 -8.39 -4.01
CA ILE A 215 -18.38 -7.57 -3.95
C ILE A 215 -17.55 -7.78 -5.21
N ARG A 216 -17.31 -9.04 -5.60
CA ARG A 216 -16.57 -9.36 -6.82
C ARG A 216 -17.21 -8.74 -8.07
N SER A 217 -18.54 -8.84 -8.20
CA SER A 217 -19.27 -8.27 -9.32
C SER A 217 -19.12 -6.74 -9.40
N ALA A 218 -19.09 -6.04 -8.25
CA ALA A 218 -18.87 -4.60 -8.20
C ALA A 218 -17.45 -4.21 -8.65
N PHE A 219 -16.43 -4.95 -8.22
CA PHE A 219 -15.04 -4.77 -8.70
C PHE A 219 -14.93 -5.03 -10.22
N ASP A 220 -15.54 -6.10 -10.72
CA ASP A 220 -15.53 -6.43 -12.14
C ASP A 220 -16.20 -5.35 -13.00
N ALA A 221 -17.32 -4.80 -12.54
CA ALA A 221 -18.01 -3.69 -13.20
C ALA A 221 -17.13 -2.43 -13.27
N LEU A 222 -16.44 -2.10 -12.17
CA LEU A 222 -15.51 -0.96 -12.11
C LEU A 222 -14.32 -1.16 -13.06
N ASN A 223 -13.69 -2.34 -13.02
CA ASN A 223 -12.58 -2.68 -13.91
C ASN A 223 -12.99 -2.62 -15.39
N LYS A 224 -14.14 -3.18 -15.76
CA LYS A 224 -14.66 -3.12 -17.12
C LYS A 224 -14.91 -1.69 -17.58
N THR A 225 -15.47 -0.86 -16.69
CA THR A 225 -15.74 0.56 -16.98
C THR A 225 -14.45 1.35 -17.14
N SER A 226 -13.40 1.03 -16.38
CA SER A 226 -12.10 1.68 -16.50
C SER A 226 -11.53 1.58 -17.91
N SER A 227 -11.83 0.49 -18.62
CA SER A 227 -11.44 0.18 -20.01
C SER A 227 -12.38 0.71 -21.09
N SER A 228 -13.46 1.37 -20.69
CA SER A 228 -14.44 1.91 -21.61
C SER A 228 -13.96 3.21 -22.26
N LYS A 229 -14.31 3.40 -23.54
CA LYS A 229 -14.15 4.69 -24.26
C LYS A 229 -15.38 5.60 -24.12
N SER A 230 -16.32 5.28 -23.23
CA SER A 230 -17.54 6.05 -23.02
C SER A 230 -17.25 7.49 -22.59
N ARG A 231 -17.98 8.45 -23.15
CA ARG A 231 -17.97 9.85 -22.68
C ARG A 231 -18.44 10.02 -21.23
N TYR A 232 -19.16 9.04 -20.68
CA TYR A 232 -19.67 9.03 -19.30
C TYR A 232 -18.80 8.18 -18.35
N LYS A 233 -17.59 7.81 -18.79
CA LYS A 233 -16.70 6.90 -18.05
C LYS A 233 -16.48 7.37 -16.61
N VAL A 234 -16.16 8.63 -16.41
CA VAL A 234 -15.80 9.18 -15.08
C VAL A 234 -17.01 9.17 -14.14
N GLU A 235 -18.20 9.50 -14.63
CA GLU A 235 -19.44 9.46 -13.86
C GLU A 235 -19.77 8.02 -13.47
N LEU A 236 -19.67 7.08 -14.41
CA LEU A 236 -19.91 5.66 -14.15
C LEU A 236 -18.89 5.08 -13.15
N GLU A 237 -17.60 5.40 -13.29
CA GLU A 237 -16.57 4.99 -12.32
C GLU A 237 -16.88 5.50 -10.91
N ASN A 238 -17.32 6.75 -10.79
CA ASN A 238 -17.71 7.29 -9.49
C ASN A 238 -18.93 6.59 -8.90
N ASN A 239 -19.97 6.31 -9.71
CA ASN A 239 -21.17 5.62 -9.25
C ASN A 239 -20.85 4.19 -8.80
N LEU A 240 -20.04 3.47 -9.57
CA LEU A 240 -19.61 2.11 -9.26
C LEU A 240 -18.69 2.06 -8.03
N MET A 241 -17.81 3.05 -7.86
CA MET A 241 -16.99 3.17 -6.66
C MET A 241 -17.84 3.42 -5.42
N GLU A 242 -18.80 4.34 -5.48
CA GLU A 242 -19.73 4.59 -4.37
C GLU A 242 -20.56 3.35 -4.04
N HIS A 243 -21.08 2.65 -5.06
CA HIS A 243 -21.79 1.39 -4.88
C HIS A 243 -20.92 0.35 -4.15
N LEU A 244 -19.66 0.18 -4.56
CA LEU A 244 -18.73 -0.74 -3.91
C LEU A 244 -18.47 -0.34 -2.44
N LEU A 245 -18.24 0.95 -2.17
CA LEU A 245 -18.01 1.43 -0.81
C LEU A 245 -19.23 1.21 0.10
N LEU A 246 -20.44 1.43 -0.41
CA LEU A 246 -21.68 1.15 0.32
C LEU A 246 -21.82 -0.34 0.63
N ARG A 247 -21.55 -1.22 -0.34
CA ARG A 247 -21.57 -2.67 -0.11
C ARG A 247 -20.56 -3.13 0.94
N LEU A 248 -19.37 -2.56 0.94
CA LEU A 248 -18.36 -2.86 1.96
C LEU A 248 -18.78 -2.31 3.34
N ALA A 249 -19.42 -1.13 3.37
CA ALA A 249 -19.90 -0.53 4.61
C ALA A 249 -20.95 -1.41 5.32
N GLU A 250 -21.85 -2.06 4.57
CA GLU A 250 -22.86 -3.01 5.10
C GLU A 250 -22.21 -4.12 5.95
N PHE A 251 -21.05 -4.64 5.54
CA PHE A 251 -20.32 -5.64 6.30
C PHE A 251 -19.52 -5.03 7.45
N SER A 252 -19.01 -3.80 7.29
CA SER A 252 -18.24 -3.12 8.34
C SER A 252 -19.09 -2.78 9.57
N ASP A 253 -20.37 -2.44 9.37
CA ASP A 253 -21.30 -2.18 10.48
C ASP A 253 -21.64 -3.45 11.25
N THR A 254 -21.65 -4.59 10.56
CA THR A 254 -21.86 -5.90 11.19
C THR A 254 -20.65 -6.33 12.03
N ASP A 255 -19.43 -6.09 11.54
CA ASP A 255 -18.18 -6.39 12.28
C ASP A 255 -18.01 -5.47 13.51
N ARG A 256 -18.42 -4.20 13.40
CA ARG A 256 -18.52 -3.25 14.53
C ARG A 256 -19.42 -3.74 15.67
N SER A 257 -20.31 -4.71 15.43
CA SER A 257 -21.14 -5.33 16.48
C SER A 257 -20.34 -6.17 17.47
N ALA A 258 -19.07 -6.51 17.19
CA ALA A 258 -18.15 -7.00 18.21
C ALA A 258 -17.69 -5.82 19.09
N VAL A 259 -18.58 -5.33 19.95
CA VAL A 259 -18.39 -4.13 20.76
C VAL A 259 -17.12 -4.24 21.60
N LEU A 260 -16.09 -3.47 21.23
CA LEU A 260 -14.93 -3.19 22.09
C LEU A 260 -15.44 -2.76 23.47
N ASP A 261 -14.87 -3.33 24.54
CA ASP A 261 -15.28 -2.96 25.89
C ASP A 261 -15.06 -1.45 26.07
N ALA A 262 -16.07 -0.73 26.57
CA ALA A 262 -16.01 0.73 26.72
C ALA A 262 -14.77 1.18 27.51
N ARG A 263 -14.28 0.35 28.45
CA ARG A 263 -13.05 0.63 29.22
C ARG A 263 -11.79 0.46 28.39
N VAL A 264 -11.78 -0.45 27.41
CA VAL A 264 -10.67 -0.56 26.45
C VAL A 264 -10.67 0.65 25.52
N GLN A 265 -11.82 1.10 25.05
CA GLN A 265 -11.93 2.33 24.26
C GLN A 265 -11.47 3.56 25.04
N GLU A 266 -11.86 3.68 26.31
CA GLU A 266 -11.42 4.76 27.19
C GLU A 266 -9.91 4.70 27.45
N ALA A 267 -9.36 3.51 27.69
CA ALA A 267 -7.92 3.32 27.82
C ALA A 267 -7.17 3.74 26.54
N GLN A 268 -7.69 3.39 25.36
CA GLN A 268 -7.12 3.83 24.08
C GLN A 268 -7.13 5.36 23.95
N ARG A 269 -8.19 6.03 24.42
CA ARG A 269 -8.31 7.48 24.43
C ARG A 269 -7.28 8.10 25.36
N TYR A 270 -7.21 7.63 26.62
CA TYR A 270 -6.21 8.07 27.59
C TYR A 270 -4.78 7.97 27.03
N ILE A 271 -4.44 6.82 26.42
CA ILE A 271 -3.12 6.62 25.81
C ILE A 271 -2.91 7.56 24.63
N SER A 272 -3.93 7.83 23.82
CA SER A 272 -3.84 8.71 22.65
C SER A 272 -3.71 10.19 23.02
N GLU A 273 -4.16 10.60 24.20
CA GLU A 273 -4.02 11.96 24.72
C GLU A 273 -2.72 12.17 25.49
N ASN A 274 -2.09 11.08 25.95
CA ASN A 274 -0.87 11.11 26.77
C ASN A 274 0.28 10.31 26.14
N PHE A 275 0.24 10.04 24.83
CA PHE A 275 1.24 9.19 24.19
C PHE A 275 2.65 9.79 24.28
N ASP A 276 2.79 11.10 24.30
CA ASP A 276 4.04 11.86 24.40
C ASP A 276 4.58 11.96 25.83
N LYS A 277 3.82 11.49 26.83
CA LYS A 277 4.20 11.52 28.25
C LYS A 277 4.62 10.14 28.74
N GLU A 278 5.28 10.11 29.89
CA GLU A 278 5.45 8.88 30.64
C GLU A 278 4.18 8.62 31.46
N PHE A 279 3.73 7.36 31.44
CA PHE A 279 2.64 6.88 32.28
C PHE A 279 2.86 5.41 32.60
N THR A 280 2.26 4.94 33.70
CA THR A 280 2.31 3.54 34.11
C THR A 280 1.04 2.78 33.70
N VAL A 281 1.12 1.45 33.61
CA VAL A 281 -0.09 0.61 33.38
C VAL A 281 -1.13 0.84 34.49
N ARG A 282 -0.66 1.09 35.72
CA ARG A 282 -1.52 1.38 36.86
C ARG A 282 -2.33 2.66 36.66
N GLU A 283 -1.71 3.74 36.19
CA GLU A 283 -2.42 4.99 35.91
C GLU A 283 -3.52 4.81 34.87
N VAL A 284 -3.25 4.07 33.79
CA VAL A 284 -4.29 3.77 32.78
C VAL A 284 -5.41 2.92 33.37
N ALA A 285 -5.05 1.94 34.20
CA ALA A 285 -6.01 1.04 34.85
C ALA A 285 -6.90 1.79 35.85
N ASP A 286 -6.31 2.69 36.64
CA ASP A 286 -7.01 3.55 37.59
C ASP A 286 -7.97 4.51 36.85
N HIS A 287 -7.55 5.08 35.71
CA HIS A 287 -8.38 5.95 34.84
C HIS A 287 -9.64 5.23 34.32
N VAL A 288 -9.56 3.93 34.06
CA VAL A 288 -10.69 3.13 33.54
C VAL A 288 -11.34 2.23 34.61
N HIS A 289 -11.00 2.45 35.89
CA HIS A 289 -11.53 1.73 37.03
C HIS A 289 -11.37 0.19 36.93
N MET A 290 -10.18 -0.27 36.52
CA MET A 290 -9.81 -1.69 36.42
C MET A 290 -8.53 -1.98 37.19
N SER A 291 -8.31 -3.24 37.57
CA SER A 291 -6.98 -3.66 38.01
C SER A 291 -6.02 -3.74 36.81
N SER A 292 -4.74 -3.42 37.03
CA SER A 292 -3.69 -3.46 35.99
C SER A 292 -3.63 -4.80 35.25
N SER A 293 -3.77 -5.92 35.97
CA SER A 293 -3.77 -7.27 35.38
C SER A 293 -4.96 -7.48 34.46
N ARG A 294 -6.17 -7.11 34.91
CA ARG A 294 -7.39 -7.28 34.12
C ARG A 294 -7.39 -6.37 32.90
N LEU A 295 -6.97 -5.11 33.04
CA LEU A 295 -6.83 -4.20 31.90
C LEU A 295 -5.82 -4.76 30.89
N THR A 296 -4.64 -5.18 31.33
CA THR A 296 -3.60 -5.70 30.42
C THR A 296 -4.09 -6.90 29.62
N SER A 297 -4.75 -7.87 30.29
CA SER A 297 -5.30 -9.05 29.64
C SER A 297 -6.41 -8.70 28.64
N LEU A 298 -7.38 -7.88 29.07
CA LEU A 298 -8.52 -7.49 28.23
C LEU A 298 -8.08 -6.62 27.04
N PHE A 299 -7.21 -5.64 27.28
CA PHE A 299 -6.68 -4.75 26.27
C PHE A 299 -5.92 -5.55 25.21
N LYS A 300 -5.03 -6.47 25.60
CA LYS A 300 -4.32 -7.34 24.65
C LYS A 300 -5.27 -8.25 23.90
N LYS A 301 -6.27 -8.83 24.57
CA LYS A 301 -7.27 -9.70 23.95
C LYS A 301 -8.07 -8.98 22.87
N GLN A 302 -8.49 -7.73 23.13
CA GLN A 302 -9.36 -6.98 22.20
C GLN A 302 -8.60 -6.15 21.17
N THR A 303 -7.38 -5.69 21.46
CA THR A 303 -6.61 -4.81 20.56
C THR A 303 -5.45 -5.52 19.86
N GLY A 304 -5.08 -6.71 20.31
CA GLY A 304 -3.88 -7.44 19.86
C GLY A 304 -2.56 -6.89 20.42
N LEU A 305 -2.55 -5.71 21.06
CA LEU A 305 -1.35 -5.04 21.53
C LEU A 305 -1.31 -4.91 23.05
N SER A 306 -0.11 -4.75 23.61
CA SER A 306 0.02 -4.25 24.99
C SER A 306 -0.27 -2.75 25.04
N ILE A 307 -0.56 -2.22 26.22
CA ILE A 307 -0.75 -0.78 26.46
C ILE A 307 0.45 0.04 25.94
N PHE A 308 1.67 -0.40 26.23
CA PHE A 308 2.88 0.26 25.73
C PHE A 308 3.11 0.05 24.24
N GLY A 309 2.74 -1.12 23.69
CA GLY A 309 2.76 -1.34 22.24
C GLY A 309 1.83 -0.38 21.50
N TRP A 310 0.64 -0.13 22.04
CA TRP A 310 -0.30 0.85 21.52
C TRP A 310 0.25 2.29 21.60
N ARG A 311 0.86 2.65 22.74
CA ARG A 311 1.52 3.96 22.90
C ARG A 311 2.63 4.15 21.88
N ASP A 312 3.53 3.18 21.76
CA ASP A 312 4.68 3.27 20.87
C ASP A 312 4.23 3.35 19.41
N GLU A 313 3.18 2.63 19.04
CA GLU A 313 2.54 2.76 17.73
C GLU A 313 2.02 4.18 17.45
N LYS A 314 1.34 4.81 18.42
CA LYS A 314 0.90 6.22 18.31
C LYS A 314 2.07 7.18 18.16
N ARG A 315 3.12 7.02 18.98
CA ARG A 315 4.38 7.79 18.91
C ARG A 315 5.00 7.69 17.52
N LEU A 316 5.17 6.48 16.99
CA LEU A 316 5.86 6.24 15.73
C LEU A 316 5.04 6.68 14.52
N THR A 317 3.72 6.52 14.58
CA THR A 317 2.80 7.08 13.57
C THR A 317 2.90 8.61 13.51
N ARG A 318 2.95 9.27 14.67
CA ARG A 318 3.15 10.73 14.75
C ARG A 318 4.54 11.12 14.24
N ALA A 319 5.59 10.39 14.62
CA ALA A 319 6.95 10.64 14.15
C ALA A 319 7.06 10.55 12.63
N ALA A 320 6.46 9.53 12.01
CA ALA A 320 6.47 9.40 10.56
C ALA A 320 5.77 10.60 9.88
N LYS A 321 4.63 11.06 10.41
CA LYS A 321 3.95 12.27 9.91
C LYS A 321 4.85 13.52 10.00
N LEU A 322 5.56 13.70 11.11
CA LEU A 322 6.47 14.82 11.32
C LEU A 322 7.73 14.74 10.44
N LEU A 323 8.31 13.56 10.27
CA LEU A 323 9.47 13.36 9.39
C LEU A 323 9.10 13.64 7.93
N ARG A 324 7.89 13.25 7.49
CA ARG A 324 7.39 13.55 6.14
C ARG A 324 7.23 15.04 5.86
N SER A 325 6.94 15.86 6.88
CA SER A 325 6.81 17.31 6.69
C SER A 325 8.16 17.99 6.45
N GLY A 326 9.27 17.34 6.81
CA GLY A 326 10.64 17.86 6.64
C GLY A 326 10.99 19.08 7.50
N LYS A 327 10.09 19.52 8.39
CA LYS A 327 10.24 20.77 9.16
C LYS A 327 11.09 20.62 10.41
N LEU A 328 11.25 19.40 10.92
CA LEU A 328 11.91 19.11 12.17
C LEU A 328 13.13 18.20 11.95
N SER A 329 14.16 18.38 12.77
CA SER A 329 15.26 17.44 12.90
C SER A 329 14.79 16.12 13.53
N VAL A 330 15.53 15.04 13.28
CA VAL A 330 15.24 13.72 13.85
C VAL A 330 15.16 13.77 15.39
N ALA A 331 16.03 14.56 16.03
CA ALA A 331 16.04 14.73 17.48
C ALA A 331 14.80 15.50 17.98
N GLU A 332 14.38 16.56 17.29
CA GLU A 332 13.15 17.30 17.63
C GLU A 332 11.91 16.44 17.48
N VAL A 333 11.84 15.60 16.44
CA VAL A 333 10.76 14.63 16.28
C VAL A 333 10.70 13.69 17.47
N GLY A 334 11.85 13.11 17.89
CA GLY A 334 11.92 12.26 19.08
C GLY A 334 11.34 12.95 20.32
N ARG A 335 11.76 14.18 20.60
CA ARG A 335 11.24 14.97 21.72
C ARG A 335 9.73 15.20 21.64
N GLN A 336 9.20 15.51 20.46
CA GLN A 336 7.75 15.73 20.27
C GLN A 336 6.89 14.47 20.46
N ILE A 337 7.49 13.28 20.36
CA ILE A 337 6.78 12.02 20.59
C ILE A 337 7.12 11.39 21.95
N GLY A 338 7.73 12.14 22.86
CA GLY A 338 8.07 11.66 24.20
C GLY A 338 9.25 10.69 24.25
N ILE A 339 10.17 10.74 23.27
CA ILE A 339 11.39 9.93 23.24
C ILE A 339 12.62 10.84 23.21
N GLN A 340 13.28 11.02 24.36
CA GLN A 340 14.45 11.88 24.50
C GLN A 340 15.71 11.28 23.86
N ASP A 341 15.90 9.96 23.99
CA ASP A 341 17.05 9.26 23.40
C ASP A 341 16.85 9.06 21.89
N ALA A 342 17.61 9.83 21.10
CA ALA A 342 17.58 9.78 19.64
C ALA A 342 18.05 8.42 19.07
N ALA A 343 18.96 7.71 19.74
CA ALA A 343 19.42 6.39 19.32
C ALA A 343 18.35 5.33 19.59
N TYR A 344 17.68 5.40 20.74
CA TYR A 344 16.51 4.57 21.02
C TYR A 344 15.37 4.85 20.03
N PHE A 345 15.03 6.12 19.78
CA PHE A 345 14.04 6.51 18.78
C PHE A 345 14.38 5.93 17.40
N SER A 346 15.63 6.07 16.94
CA SER A 346 16.04 5.58 15.62
C SER A 346 15.93 4.07 15.48
N ARG A 347 16.30 3.31 16.52
CA ARG A 347 16.13 1.84 16.55
C ARG A 347 14.66 1.45 16.53
N LEU A 348 13.84 2.09 17.35
CA LEU A 348 12.40 1.81 17.44
C LEU A 348 11.69 2.16 16.14
N PHE A 349 12.01 3.30 15.54
CA PHE A 349 11.46 3.73 14.26
C PHE A 349 11.86 2.81 13.12
N ARG A 350 13.13 2.39 13.04
CA ARG A 350 13.57 1.41 12.02
C ARG A 350 12.83 0.08 12.18
N ARG A 351 12.62 -0.40 13.40
CA ARG A 351 11.84 -1.62 13.64
C ARG A 351 10.39 -1.50 13.15
N TYR A 352 9.78 -0.32 13.33
CA TYR A 352 8.37 -0.08 13.02
C TYR A 352 8.10 0.28 11.55
N VAL A 353 8.98 1.08 10.94
CA VAL A 353 8.83 1.60 9.56
C VAL A 353 9.68 0.83 8.54
N GLY A 354 10.65 0.03 9.01
CA GLY A 354 11.59 -0.70 8.15
C GLY A 354 12.78 0.13 7.66
N SER A 355 12.86 1.43 8.00
CA SER A 355 13.97 2.31 7.61
C SER A 355 14.31 3.33 8.70
N SER A 356 15.54 3.85 8.70
CA SER A 356 15.91 4.89 9.68
C SER A 356 15.10 6.18 9.51
N PRO A 357 14.89 6.99 10.58
CA PRO A 357 14.21 8.28 10.47
C PRO A 357 14.79 9.21 9.40
N ARG A 358 16.12 9.20 9.23
CA ARG A 358 16.83 10.01 8.24
C ARG A 358 16.55 9.52 6.81
N ALA A 359 16.67 8.21 6.57
CA ALA A 359 16.37 7.60 5.28
C ALA A 359 14.90 7.82 4.91
N TYR A 360 13.99 7.66 5.87
CA TYR A 360 12.57 7.90 5.70
C TYR A 360 12.26 9.36 5.30
N ARG A 361 12.90 10.34 5.95
CA ARG A 361 12.78 11.76 5.58
C ARG A 361 13.30 12.07 4.17
N GLN A 362 14.29 11.31 3.69
CA GLN A 362 14.92 11.49 2.39
C GLN A 362 14.25 10.69 1.25
N GLY A 363 13.09 10.06 1.50
CA GLY A 363 12.37 9.29 0.47
C GLY A 363 12.95 7.90 0.23
N GLY A 364 13.62 7.29 1.22
CA GLY A 364 13.93 5.86 1.24
C GLY A 364 15.35 5.43 0.83
N LYS A 365 16.35 6.33 0.76
CA LYS A 365 17.74 5.90 0.56
C LYS A 365 18.44 5.63 1.90
N GLU A 366 18.75 4.38 2.20
CA GLU A 366 19.87 4.07 3.11
C GLU A 366 21.15 4.14 2.27
N ASN A 367 22.05 5.09 2.57
CA ASN A 367 23.43 4.97 2.10
C ASN A 367 24.04 3.79 2.87
N SER A 368 24.03 2.61 2.25
CA SER A 368 24.92 1.51 2.64
C SER A 368 26.34 2.06 2.56
N SER A 369 26.96 2.24 3.72
CA SER A 369 28.41 2.51 3.84
C SER A 369 29.16 1.20 3.86
#